data_AF-A0A1F3V0X9-F1
#
_entry.id   AF-A0A1F3V0X9-F1
#
_cell.length_a   1.000
_cell.length_b   1.000
_cell.length_c   1.000
_cell.angle_alpha   90.00
_cell.angle_beta   90.00
_cell.angle_gamma   90.00
#
_symmetry.space_group_name_H-M   'P 1'
#
loop_
_entity.id
_entity.type
_entity.pdbx_description
1 polymer ?
#
loop_
_entity_poly.entity_id
_entity_poly.type
_entity_poly.pdbx_seq_one_letter_code
_entity_poly.pdbx_strand_id
1 'polypeptide(L)'
;MKQDIGKYSGALLMFGFGVLALYRWHQTQLLFFLLLVLRDFVAAYFFLKRRPAEIKSGRLPTIASYISSALPLCYLGSDNVLPLFLLISTIMAVIGFLLVALATIELGTSLGISPAKRQLVKSGVYKIIAHPMYVGYAIAESGLTLINPINAGILILSLLLYWVRAKQENKILGPC
;
A
#
# COMPACT_ATOMS: atom_id res chain seq x y z
N MET A 1 23.18 -5.66 -19.65
CA MET A 1 22.14 -4.72 -19.14
C MET A 1 20.98 -5.55 -18.57
N LYS A 2 20.98 -5.88 -17.27
CA LYS A 2 19.90 -6.72 -16.68
C LYS A 2 18.62 -5.90 -16.64
N GLN A 3 17.64 -6.23 -17.49
CA GLN A 3 16.31 -5.64 -17.46
C GLN A 3 15.73 -5.80 -16.04
N ASP A 4 15.35 -4.68 -15.41
CA ASP A 4 14.70 -4.68 -14.10
C ASP A 4 13.23 -5.08 -14.28
N ILE A 5 13.00 -6.37 -14.54
CA ILE A 5 11.68 -6.99 -14.80
C ILE A 5 10.66 -6.59 -13.71
N GLY A 6 11.14 -6.40 -12.48
CA GLY A 6 10.32 -5.96 -11.34
C GLY A 6 9.71 -4.56 -11.47
N LYS A 7 10.14 -3.72 -12.41
CA LYS A 7 9.49 -2.44 -12.73
C LYS A 7 8.23 -2.66 -13.54
N TYR A 8 8.32 -3.46 -14.59
CA TYR A 8 7.21 -3.74 -15.50
C TYR A 8 6.13 -4.57 -14.82
N SER A 9 6.50 -5.58 -14.02
CA SER A 9 5.52 -6.38 -13.28
C SER A 9 4.75 -5.56 -12.24
N GLY A 10 5.43 -4.70 -11.48
CA GLY A 10 4.79 -3.81 -10.52
C GLY A 10 3.86 -2.80 -11.20
N ALA A 11 4.29 -2.22 -12.32
CA ALA A 11 3.47 -1.29 -13.10
C ALA A 11 2.21 -1.97 -13.68
N LEU A 12 2.36 -3.17 -14.26
CA LEU A 12 1.24 -3.94 -14.82
C LEU A 12 0.20 -4.27 -13.74
N LEU A 13 0.67 -4.71 -12.57
CA LEU A 13 -0.21 -5.07 -11.46
C LEU A 13 -0.98 -3.85 -10.91
N MET A 14 -0.30 -2.72 -10.70
CA MET A 14 -0.96 -1.49 -10.25
C MET A 14 -1.92 -0.94 -11.31
N PHE A 15 -1.56 -1.01 -12.59
CA PHE A 15 -2.46 -0.63 -13.67
C PHE A 15 -3.73 -1.51 -13.68
N GLY A 16 -3.58 -2.83 -13.50
CA GLY A 16 -4.70 -3.76 -13.39
C GLY A 16 -5.63 -3.43 -12.22
N PHE A 17 -5.10 -3.11 -11.04
CA PHE A 17 -5.90 -2.65 -9.91
C PHE A 17 -6.59 -1.30 -10.18
N GLY A 18 -5.92 -0.38 -10.87
CA GLY A 18 -6.53 0.89 -11.30
C GLY A 18 -7.73 0.67 -12.23
N VAL A 19 -7.62 -0.24 -13.20
CA VAL A 19 -8.74 -0.62 -14.08
C VAL A 19 -9.87 -1.28 -13.30
N LEU A 20 -9.56 -2.17 -12.36
CA LEU A 20 -10.57 -2.81 -11.50
C LEU A 20 -11.29 -1.78 -10.62
N ALA A 21 -10.55 -0.83 -10.04
CA ALA A 21 -11.11 0.27 -9.26
C ALA A 21 -12.01 1.16 -10.13
N LEU A 22 -11.62 1.44 -11.37
CA LEU A 22 -12.44 2.22 -12.32
C LEU A 22 -13.74 1.47 -12.66
N TYR A 23 -13.66 0.16 -12.89
CA TYR A 23 -14.83 -0.67 -13.12
C TYR A 23 -15.77 -0.67 -11.89
N ARG A 24 -15.21 -0.79 -10.68
CA ARG A 24 -15.99 -0.73 -9.43
C ARG A 24 -16.62 0.64 -9.21
N TRP A 25 -15.91 1.72 -9.53
CA TRP A 25 -16.47 3.07 -9.51
C TRP A 25 -17.65 3.19 -10.48
N HIS A 26 -17.52 2.71 -11.72
CA HIS A 26 -18.61 2.76 -12.69
C HIS A 26 -19.88 2.05 -12.19
N GLN A 27 -19.72 0.93 -11.48
CA GLN A 27 -20.85 0.16 -10.91
C GLN A 27 -21.47 0.79 -9.65
N THR A 28 -20.66 1.40 -8.79
CA THR A 28 -21.12 1.84 -7.45
C THR A 28 -21.22 3.35 -7.27
N GLN A 29 -20.59 4.12 -8.16
CA GLN A 29 -20.44 5.58 -8.12
C GLN A 29 -19.82 6.13 -6.83
N LEU A 30 -19.14 5.29 -6.04
CA LEU A 30 -18.49 5.71 -4.80
C LEU A 30 -17.15 6.41 -5.07
N LEU A 31 -17.01 7.63 -4.53
CA LEU A 31 -15.79 8.45 -4.67
C LEU A 31 -14.52 7.75 -4.16
N PHE A 32 -14.66 6.84 -3.20
CA PHE A 32 -13.55 6.02 -2.71
C PHE A 32 -12.82 5.27 -3.84
N PHE A 33 -13.55 4.74 -4.82
CA PHE A 33 -12.91 4.02 -5.93
C PHE A 33 -12.14 4.95 -6.87
N LEU A 34 -12.56 6.22 -7.03
CA LEU A 34 -11.77 7.20 -7.79
C LEU A 34 -10.44 7.52 -7.10
N LEU A 35 -10.42 7.59 -5.77
CA LEU A 35 -9.17 7.73 -5.01
C LEU A 35 -8.23 6.55 -5.28
N LEU A 36 -8.77 5.32 -5.29
CA LEU A 36 -7.98 4.12 -5.61
C LEU A 36 -7.46 4.14 -7.05
N VAL A 37 -8.27 4.55 -8.02
CA VAL A 37 -7.88 4.74 -9.43
C VAL A 37 -6.68 5.68 -9.53
N LEU A 38 -6.80 6.87 -8.92
CA LEU A 38 -5.72 7.86 -8.94
C LEU A 38 -4.44 7.28 -8.32
N ARG A 39 -4.55 6.69 -7.13
CA ARG A 39 -3.39 6.12 -6.44
C ARG A 39 -2.74 4.99 -7.24
N ASP A 40 -3.52 4.10 -7.85
CA ASP A 40 -3.00 2.96 -8.62
C ASP A 40 -2.32 3.39 -9.92
N PHE A 41 -2.93 4.29 -10.69
CA PHE A 41 -2.30 4.76 -11.93
C PHE A 41 -1.06 5.61 -11.66
N VAL A 42 -1.06 6.41 -10.59
CA VAL A 42 0.14 7.13 -10.14
C VAL A 42 1.23 6.14 -9.72
N ALA A 43 0.90 5.10 -8.94
CA ALA A 43 1.84 4.05 -8.58
C ALA A 43 2.40 3.33 -9.82
N ALA A 44 1.54 2.97 -10.77
CA ALA A 44 1.93 2.33 -12.03
C ALA A 44 2.93 3.19 -12.82
N TYR A 45 2.63 4.49 -12.96
CA TYR A 45 3.54 5.44 -13.59
C TYR A 45 4.91 5.49 -12.91
N PHE A 46 4.94 5.59 -11.58
CA PHE A 46 6.19 5.62 -10.83
C PHE A 46 6.96 4.30 -10.85
N PHE A 47 6.28 3.15 -10.94
CA PHE A 47 6.95 1.87 -11.17
C PHE A 47 7.65 1.83 -12.52
N LEU A 48 7.03 2.35 -13.59
CA LEU A 48 7.67 2.44 -14.92
C LEU A 48 8.89 3.37 -14.90
N LYS A 49 8.79 4.52 -14.21
CA LYS A 49 9.87 5.49 -14.07
C LYS A 49 10.83 5.21 -12.89
N ARG A 50 10.69 4.06 -12.24
CA ARG A 50 11.42 3.72 -11.01
C ARG A 50 12.94 3.81 -11.22
N ARG A 51 13.66 4.42 -10.28
CA ARG A 51 15.13 4.45 -10.30
C ARG A 51 15.73 3.09 -9.95
N PRO A 52 16.91 2.74 -10.49
CA PRO A 52 17.63 1.53 -10.07
C PRO A 52 17.96 1.63 -8.56
N ALA A 53 17.97 0.49 -7.89
CA ALA A 53 18.37 0.41 -6.49
C ALA A 53 19.89 0.36 -6.36
N GLU A 54 20.45 1.16 -5.45
CA GLU A 54 21.87 1.12 -5.05
C GLU A 54 22.15 -0.12 -4.20
N ILE A 55 21.24 -0.43 -3.26
CA ILE A 55 21.32 -1.60 -2.39
C ILE A 55 20.00 -2.34 -2.45
N LYS A 56 20.05 -3.65 -2.72
CA LYS A 56 18.88 -4.53 -2.67
C LYS A 56 18.89 -5.33 -1.38
N SER A 57 17.71 -5.53 -0.79
CA SER A 57 17.56 -6.46 0.32
C SER A 57 17.82 -7.92 -0.10
N GLY A 58 18.08 -8.78 0.89
CA GLY A 58 18.15 -10.23 0.68
C GLY A 58 16.83 -10.83 0.17
N ARG A 59 16.88 -12.11 -0.24
CA ARG A 59 15.71 -12.84 -0.78
C ARG A 59 14.56 -12.94 0.22
N LEU A 60 14.85 -13.22 1.51
CA LEU A 60 13.83 -13.37 2.54
C LEU A 60 13.01 -12.07 2.80
N PRO A 61 13.65 -10.90 3.05
CA PRO A 61 12.93 -9.61 3.11
C PRO A 61 12.06 -9.33 1.88
N THR A 62 12.56 -9.69 0.70
CA THR A 62 11.84 -9.49 -0.56
C THR A 62 10.55 -10.32 -0.60
N ILE A 63 10.64 -11.62 -0.27
CA ILE A 63 9.48 -12.52 -0.22
C ILE A 63 8.46 -12.05 0.82
N ALA A 64 8.93 -11.73 2.03
CA ALA A 64 8.08 -11.21 3.10
C ALA A 64 7.33 -9.93 2.67
N SER A 65 8.00 -9.08 1.89
CA SER A 65 7.40 -7.87 1.34
C SER A 65 6.27 -8.17 0.36
N TYR A 66 6.46 -9.11 -0.58
CA TYR A 66 5.40 -9.49 -1.51
C TYR A 66 4.22 -10.18 -0.80
N ILE A 67 4.47 -11.05 0.17
CA ILE A 67 3.42 -11.68 1.00
C ILE A 67 2.61 -10.60 1.72
N SER A 68 3.30 -9.69 2.40
CA SER A 68 2.66 -8.57 3.10
C SER A 68 1.82 -7.69 2.16
N SER A 69 2.30 -7.43 0.94
CA SER A 69 1.55 -6.65 -0.05
C SER A 69 0.34 -7.38 -0.64
N ALA A 70 0.32 -8.71 -0.59
CA ALA A 70 -0.82 -9.52 -1.05
C ALA A 70 -1.85 -9.79 0.06
N LEU A 71 -1.45 -9.71 1.33
CA LEU A 71 -2.30 -10.02 2.48
C LEU A 71 -3.63 -9.25 2.54
N PRO A 72 -3.73 -7.98 2.12
CA PRO A 72 -5.02 -7.27 2.06
C PRO A 72 -6.08 -7.96 1.19
N LEU A 73 -5.69 -8.83 0.25
CA LEU A 73 -6.61 -9.60 -0.59
C LEU A 73 -7.32 -10.74 0.16
N CYS A 74 -6.84 -11.10 1.36
CA CYS A 74 -7.41 -12.15 2.20
C CYS A 74 -8.54 -11.65 3.11
N TYR A 75 -8.78 -10.34 3.18
CA TYR A 75 -9.85 -9.79 4.01
C TYR A 75 -11.22 -10.20 3.50
N LEU A 76 -12.09 -10.58 4.44
CA LEU A 76 -13.40 -11.10 4.15
C LEU A 76 -14.45 -10.00 4.30
N GLY A 77 -15.42 -9.99 3.39
CA GLY A 77 -16.65 -9.20 3.53
C GLY A 77 -17.61 -9.82 4.56
N SER A 78 -18.74 -9.16 4.74
CA SER A 78 -19.89 -9.65 5.50
C SER A 78 -21.17 -9.08 4.88
N ASP A 79 -22.22 -9.90 4.79
CA ASP A 79 -23.49 -9.51 4.18
C ASP A 79 -24.40 -8.77 5.18
N ASN A 80 -24.18 -8.99 6.49
CA ASN A 80 -25.00 -8.44 7.57
C ASN A 80 -24.18 -7.47 8.43
N VAL A 81 -23.98 -6.26 7.91
CA VAL A 81 -23.20 -5.22 8.60
C VAL A 81 -24.11 -4.06 8.95
N LEU A 82 -24.01 -3.58 10.19
CA LEU A 82 -24.71 -2.38 10.62
C LEU A 82 -24.26 -1.17 9.78
N PRO A 83 -25.19 -0.33 9.28
CA PRO A 83 -24.84 0.82 8.44
C PRO A 83 -23.80 1.75 9.07
N LEU A 84 -23.82 1.90 10.40
CA LEU A 84 -22.84 2.69 11.14
C LEU A 84 -21.42 2.13 11.01
N PHE A 85 -21.24 0.81 11.14
CA PHE A 85 -19.92 0.18 10.99
C PHE A 85 -19.42 0.24 9.55
N LEU A 86 -20.32 0.12 8.57
CA LEU A 86 -19.99 0.32 7.17
C LEU A 86 -19.51 1.76 6.90
N LEU A 87 -20.19 2.75 7.46
CA LEU A 87 -19.80 4.16 7.35
C LEU A 87 -18.42 4.41 7.97
N ILE A 88 -18.20 3.94 9.20
CA ILE A 88 -16.91 4.11 9.90
C ILE A 88 -15.79 3.42 9.11
N SER A 89 -15.99 2.17 8.67
CA SER A 89 -15.01 1.45 7.86
C SER A 89 -14.71 2.19 6.55
N THR A 90 -15.71 2.79 5.91
CA THR A 90 -15.53 3.55 4.67
C THR A 90 -14.71 4.82 4.92
N ILE A 91 -14.99 5.55 6.00
CA ILE A 91 -14.21 6.74 6.39
C ILE A 91 -12.76 6.35 6.68
N MET A 92 -12.53 5.27 7.43
CA MET A 92 -11.20 4.75 7.72
C MET A 92 -10.46 4.37 6.42
N ALA A 93 -11.14 3.70 5.48
CA ALA A 93 -10.56 3.37 4.18
C ALA A 93 -10.18 4.62 3.39
N VAL A 94 -11.05 5.63 3.32
CA VAL A 94 -10.77 6.91 2.63
C VAL A 94 -9.56 7.60 3.25
N ILE A 95 -9.51 7.75 4.57
CA ILE A 95 -8.38 8.40 5.27
C ILE A 95 -7.09 7.61 5.05
N GLY A 96 -7.13 6.29 5.23
CA GLY A 96 -5.97 5.41 5.08
C GLY A 96 -5.41 5.45 3.66
N PHE A 97 -6.26 5.30 2.64
CA PHE A 97 -5.82 5.33 1.25
C PHE A 97 -5.46 6.73 0.75
N LEU A 98 -6.01 7.80 1.33
CA LEU A 98 -5.56 9.16 1.05
C LEU A 98 -4.11 9.36 1.52
N LEU A 99 -3.79 8.91 2.74
CA LEU A 99 -2.42 8.94 3.24
C LEU A 99 -1.46 8.10 2.37
N VAL A 100 -1.89 6.91 1.94
CA VAL A 100 -1.11 6.07 1.00
C VAL A 100 -0.90 6.77 -0.34
N ALA A 101 -1.92 7.44 -0.87
CA ALA A 101 -1.82 8.17 -2.14
C ALA A 101 -0.80 9.32 -2.04
N LEU A 102 -0.90 10.14 -0.98
CA LEU A 102 0.05 11.22 -0.72
C LEU A 102 1.48 10.69 -0.57
N ALA A 103 1.66 9.62 0.23
CA ALA A 103 2.94 8.97 0.38
C ALA A 103 3.50 8.43 -0.95
N THR A 104 2.65 7.85 -1.79
CA THR A 104 3.04 7.34 -3.12
C THR A 104 3.51 8.47 -4.03
N ILE A 105 2.79 9.60 -4.04
CA ILE A 105 3.16 10.79 -4.81
C ILE A 105 4.51 11.33 -4.35
N GLU A 106 4.73 11.44 -3.05
CA GLU A 106 5.98 11.96 -2.48
C GLU A 106 7.18 11.03 -2.70
N LEU A 107 6.98 9.71 -2.61
CA LEU A 107 8.03 8.74 -2.95
C LEU A 107 8.44 8.86 -4.42
N GLY A 108 7.47 9.07 -5.30
CA GLY A 108 7.69 9.14 -6.74
C GLY A 108 8.53 7.98 -7.26
N THR A 109 9.63 8.29 -7.94
CA THR A 109 10.53 7.27 -8.54
C THR A 109 11.33 6.42 -7.54
N SER A 110 11.27 6.74 -6.23
CA SER A 110 11.83 5.92 -5.15
C SER A 110 10.92 4.77 -4.73
N LEU A 111 9.65 4.76 -5.19
CA LEU A 111 8.66 3.73 -4.87
C LEU A 111 9.18 2.32 -5.16
N GLY A 112 8.92 1.38 -4.25
CA GLY A 112 9.24 -0.02 -4.45
C GLY A 112 8.52 -0.92 -3.45
N ILE A 113 8.29 -2.17 -3.85
CA ILE A 113 7.63 -3.17 -3.00
C ILE A 113 8.61 -3.73 -1.96
N SER A 114 9.83 -4.05 -2.38
CA SER A 114 10.87 -4.60 -1.49
C SER A 114 11.79 -3.50 -0.95
N PRO A 115 12.26 -3.62 0.31
CA PRO A 115 13.25 -2.72 0.87
C PRO A 115 14.48 -2.63 -0.02
N ALA A 116 14.80 -1.41 -0.44
CA ALA A 116 15.95 -1.15 -1.29
C ALA A 116 16.40 0.30 -1.10
N LYS A 117 17.71 0.52 -1.07
CA LYS A 117 18.26 1.88 -1.02
C LYS A 117 18.15 2.49 -2.41
N ARG A 118 17.34 3.53 -2.49
CA ARG A 118 17.28 4.48 -3.60
C ARG A 118 17.54 5.86 -2.99
N GLN A 119 16.67 6.83 -3.26
CA GLN A 119 16.73 8.13 -2.62
C GLN A 119 15.82 8.17 -1.39
N LEU A 120 16.36 8.63 -0.25
CA LEU A 120 15.59 8.89 0.96
C LEU A 120 14.70 10.12 0.76
N VAL A 121 13.41 9.98 1.03
CA VAL A 121 12.43 11.07 0.92
C VAL A 121 12.07 11.55 2.32
N LYS A 122 12.24 12.85 2.56
CA LYS A 122 11.93 13.54 3.83
C LYS A 122 11.07 14.79 3.60
N SER A 123 10.29 14.82 2.53
CA SER A 123 9.35 15.90 2.21
C SER A 123 7.92 15.55 2.66
N GLY A 124 7.01 16.52 2.64
CA GLY A 124 5.57 16.32 2.87
C GLY A 124 5.19 15.41 4.06
N VAL A 125 4.35 14.40 3.84
CA VAL A 125 3.92 13.44 4.88
C VAL A 125 5.08 12.66 5.50
N TYR A 126 6.17 12.44 4.75
CA TYR A 126 7.39 11.81 5.26
C TYR A 126 8.19 12.69 6.25
N LYS A 127 7.85 13.97 6.42
CA LYS A 127 8.40 14.80 7.51
C LYS A 127 7.83 14.46 8.88
N ILE A 128 6.60 13.94 8.90
CA ILE A 128 5.82 13.76 10.14
C ILE A 128 5.80 12.28 10.52
N ILE A 129 5.65 11.40 9.52
CA ILE A 129 5.52 9.95 9.73
C ILE A 129 6.64 9.25 8.95
N ALA A 130 7.39 8.37 9.61
CA ALA A 130 8.49 7.62 8.98
C ALA A 130 8.00 6.68 7.87
N HIS A 131 6.91 5.95 8.12
CA HIS A 131 6.32 4.99 7.16
C HIS A 131 4.82 5.26 6.93
N PRO A 132 4.46 6.38 6.27
CA PRO A 132 3.07 6.81 6.12
C PRO A 132 2.21 5.82 5.33
N MET A 133 2.79 5.07 4.39
CA MET A 133 2.07 3.99 3.69
C MET A 133 1.57 2.91 4.65
N TYR A 134 2.42 2.43 5.57
CA TYR A 134 2.04 1.38 6.52
C TYR A 134 1.00 1.87 7.52
N VAL A 135 1.10 3.14 7.95
CA VAL A 135 0.05 3.77 8.78
C VAL A 135 -1.27 3.83 8.03
N GLY A 136 -1.25 4.26 6.76
CA GLY A 136 -2.46 4.32 5.94
C GLY A 136 -3.12 2.96 5.74
N TYR A 137 -2.33 1.91 5.46
CA TYR A 137 -2.85 0.54 5.38
C TYR A 137 -3.43 0.06 6.71
N ALA A 138 -2.72 0.28 7.82
CA ALA A 138 -3.21 -0.08 9.15
C ALA A 138 -4.56 0.58 9.47
N ILE A 139 -4.73 1.87 9.14
CA ILE A 139 -6.00 2.58 9.32
C ILE A 139 -7.11 1.95 8.47
N ALA A 140 -6.87 1.76 7.16
CA ALA A 140 -7.86 1.19 6.26
C ALA A 140 -8.28 -0.24 6.68
N GLU A 141 -7.31 -1.08 7.01
CA GLU A 141 -7.53 -2.48 7.41
C GLU A 141 -8.18 -2.61 8.79
N SER A 142 -7.95 -1.65 9.70
CA SER A 142 -8.64 -1.61 10.99
C SER A 142 -10.15 -1.47 10.80
N GLY A 143 -10.59 -0.68 9.81
CA GLY A 143 -12.00 -0.55 9.44
C GLY A 143 -12.63 -1.88 9.02
N LEU A 144 -11.87 -2.73 8.31
CA LEU A 144 -12.36 -4.04 7.85
C LEU A 144 -12.65 -5.02 8.99
N THR A 145 -12.11 -4.80 10.18
CA THR A 145 -12.45 -5.60 11.38
C THR A 145 -13.84 -5.27 11.91
N LEU A 146 -14.35 -4.06 11.65
CA LEU A 146 -15.72 -3.64 11.96
C LEU A 146 -16.74 -4.28 11.00
N ILE A 147 -16.30 -4.62 9.78
CA ILE A 147 -17.11 -5.31 8.77
C ILE A 147 -17.22 -6.80 9.10
N ASN A 148 -16.09 -7.43 9.43
CA ASN A 148 -16.04 -8.83 9.80
C ASN A 148 -14.98 -9.04 10.90
N PRO A 149 -15.37 -9.42 12.14
CA PRO A 149 -14.45 -9.61 13.25
C PRO A 149 -13.35 -10.65 13.02
N ILE A 150 -13.56 -11.63 12.12
CA ILE A 150 -12.53 -12.63 11.75
C ILE A 150 -11.30 -11.95 11.14
N ASN A 151 -11.48 -10.78 10.51
CA ASN A 151 -10.40 -9.99 9.93
C ASN A 151 -9.42 -9.47 11.00
N ALA A 152 -9.74 -9.51 12.30
CA ALA A 152 -8.82 -9.11 13.36
C ALA A 152 -7.52 -9.93 13.36
N GLY A 153 -7.60 -11.24 13.07
CA GLY A 153 -6.40 -12.08 12.95
C GLY A 153 -5.52 -11.68 11.77
N ILE A 154 -6.15 -11.34 10.63
CA ILE A 154 -5.46 -10.86 9.44
C ILE A 154 -4.80 -9.50 9.71
N LEU A 155 -5.50 -8.59 10.41
CA LEU A 155 -4.96 -7.29 10.80
C LEU A 155 -3.72 -7.42 11.68
N ILE A 156 -3.76 -8.29 12.69
CA ILE A 156 -2.58 -8.52 13.54
C ILE A 156 -1.40 -9.00 12.70
N LEU A 157 -1.63 -9.93 11.77
CA LEU A 157 -0.59 -10.40 10.87
C LEU A 157 -0.07 -9.28 9.94
N SER A 158 -0.94 -8.46 9.37
CA SER A 158 -0.58 -7.28 8.57
C SER A 158 0.31 -6.33 9.36
N LEU A 159 -0.09 -5.96 10.58
CA LEU A 159 0.65 -5.04 11.45
C LEU A 159 2.04 -5.58 11.79
N LEU A 160 2.15 -6.88 12.09
CA LEU A 160 3.44 -7.53 12.33
C LEU A 160 4.33 -7.47 11.09
N LEU A 161 3.79 -7.74 9.90
CA LEU A 161 4.54 -7.66 8.65
C LEU A 161 4.96 -6.23 8.32
N TYR A 162 4.10 -5.24 8.54
CA TYR A 162 4.43 -3.82 8.38
C TYR A 162 5.54 -3.40 9.33
N TRP A 163 5.51 -3.84 10.58
CA TRP A 163 6.57 -3.58 11.54
C TRP A 163 7.90 -4.21 11.12
N VAL A 164 7.89 -5.48 10.67
CA VAL A 164 9.10 -6.16 10.16
C VAL A 164 9.67 -5.41 8.94
N ARG A 165 8.81 -5.00 8.01
CA ARG A 165 9.22 -4.26 6.80
C ARG A 165 9.80 -2.90 7.15
N ALA A 166 9.16 -2.14 8.04
CA ALA A 166 9.67 -0.86 8.53
C ALA A 166 11.07 -1.01 9.14
N LYS A 167 11.28 -2.03 9.98
CA LYS A 167 12.60 -2.32 10.58
C LYS A 167 13.65 -2.68 9.51
N GLN A 168 13.28 -3.42 8.48
CA GLN A 168 14.16 -3.76 7.37
C GLN A 168 14.52 -2.54 6.52
N GLU A 169 13.56 -1.66 6.26
CA GLU A 169 13.78 -0.39 5.56
C GLU A 169 14.72 0.51 6.33
N ASN A 170 14.49 0.70 7.63
CA ASN A 170 15.34 1.52 8.50
C ASN A 170 16.78 0.97 8.59
N LYS A 171 16.97 -0.35 8.51
CA LYS A 171 18.30 -0.95 8.45
C LYS A 171 19.05 -0.64 7.14
N ILE A 172 18.33 -0.45 6.03
CA ILE A 172 18.92 -0.19 4.71
C ILE A 172 19.11 1.30 4.46
N LEU A 173 18.15 2.13 4.88
CA LEU A 173 18.11 3.56 4.62
C LEU A 173 18.75 4.39 5.76
N GLY A 174 18.90 3.81 6.95
CA GLY A 174 19.20 4.52 8.19
C GLY A 174 17.91 4.94 8.91
N PRO A 175 17.96 5.25 10.22
CA PRO A 175 16.81 5.80 10.94
C PRO A 175 16.37 7.12 10.30
N CYS A 176 15.06 7.32 10.20
CA CYS A 176 14.45 8.55 9.68
C CYS A 176 14.86 9.78 10.50
#